data_AF-A0A7L4TM35-F1
#
_entry.id   AF-A0A7L4TM35-F1
#
_cell.length_a   1.000
_cell.length_b   1.000
_cell.length_c   1.000
_cell.angle_alpha   90.00
_cell.angle_beta   90.00
_cell.angle_gamma   90.00
#
_symmetry.space_group_name_H-M   'P 1'
#
loop_
_entity.id
_entity.type
_entity.pdbx_description
1 polymer ?
#
loop_
_entity_poly.entity_id
_entity_poly.type
_entity_poly.pdbx_seq_one_letter_code
_entity_poly.pdbx_strand_id
1 'polypeptide(L)'
;MYSNYPDAFPGESETEYENRKMEESQAAMGLMFGIASLLFFALKMCAIFGIYFYAGFILSQNLLGEETSQSRILGLALLFTYLIFCIIYFFKGTVIGLRAKNNKLWILPWALCVLICCIIPAIVVKTVVSSMFDYGEQQGAFYIGLTWGAFILCSLYMYGIYQFKTHAAPRILYWSYALGLRVSL
;
A
#
# COMPACT_ATOMS: atom_id res chain seq x y z
N MET A 1 -18.25 -5.08 -32.06
CA MET A 1 -17.59 -6.40 -32.04
C MET A 1 -17.67 -7.01 -33.44
N TYR A 2 -17.08 -6.34 -34.43
CA TYR A 2 -17.04 -6.80 -35.84
C TYR A 2 -15.60 -6.91 -36.36
N SER A 3 -14.60 -6.55 -35.56
CA SER A 3 -13.21 -6.37 -36.00
C SER A 3 -12.43 -7.64 -36.33
N ASN A 4 -12.90 -8.80 -35.86
CA ASN A 4 -12.31 -10.08 -36.23
C ASN A 4 -12.78 -10.59 -37.60
N TYR A 5 -13.79 -9.97 -38.21
CA TYR A 5 -14.30 -10.37 -39.51
C TYR A 5 -13.65 -9.49 -40.59
N PRO A 6 -12.86 -10.06 -41.51
CA PRO A 6 -12.26 -9.30 -42.62
C PRO A 6 -13.32 -8.68 -43.53
N ASP A 7 -14.53 -9.26 -43.55
CA ASP A 7 -15.63 -8.84 -44.43
C ASP A 7 -16.58 -7.84 -43.74
N ALA A 8 -16.24 -7.37 -42.53
CA ALA A 8 -17.10 -6.46 -41.75
C ALA A 8 -17.37 -5.13 -42.46
N PHE A 9 -16.47 -4.70 -43.34
CA PHE A 9 -16.57 -3.47 -44.11
C PHE A 9 -16.28 -3.75 -45.59
N PRO A 10 -17.32 -3.82 -46.45
CA PRO A 10 -17.13 -4.12 -47.86
C PRO A 10 -16.39 -2.98 -48.57
N GLY A 11 -15.27 -3.30 -49.23
CA GLY A 11 -14.43 -2.35 -49.97
C GLY A 11 -13.16 -1.90 -49.24
N GLU A 12 -12.90 -2.41 -48.04
CA GLU A 12 -11.66 -2.15 -47.31
C GLU A 12 -10.46 -2.92 -47.88
N SER A 13 -9.29 -2.27 -47.95
CA SER A 13 -8.04 -2.92 -48.35
C SER A 13 -7.42 -3.76 -47.20
N GLU A 14 -6.64 -4.79 -47.52
CA GLU A 14 -5.95 -5.60 -46.49
C GLU A 14 -5.11 -4.76 -45.52
N THR A 15 -4.51 -3.68 -46.02
CA THR A 15 -3.73 -2.74 -45.21
C THR A 15 -4.59 -1.92 -44.24
N GLU A 16 -5.80 -1.53 -44.63
CA GLU A 16 -6.72 -0.80 -43.76
C GLU A 16 -7.29 -1.72 -42.66
N TYR A 17 -7.57 -2.99 -43.01
CA TYR A 17 -7.99 -4.01 -42.05
C TYR A 17 -6.94 -4.23 -40.95
N GLU A 18 -5.67 -4.43 -41.33
CA GLU A 18 -4.57 -4.63 -40.37
C GLU A 18 -4.33 -3.39 -39.50
N ASN A 19 -4.41 -2.19 -40.08
CA ASN A 19 -4.27 -0.94 -39.33
C ASN A 19 -5.38 -0.79 -38.27
N ARG A 20 -6.65 -1.04 -38.62
CA ARG A 20 -7.76 -1.01 -37.64
C ARG A 20 -7.58 -2.05 -36.54
N LYS A 21 -7.17 -3.27 -36.90
CA LYS A 21 -6.94 -4.35 -35.93
C LYS A 21 -5.80 -4.01 -34.97
N MET A 22 -4.73 -3.39 -35.47
CA MET A 22 -3.64 -2.88 -34.65
C MET A 22 -4.10 -1.73 -33.74
N GLU A 23 -4.89 -0.78 -34.23
CA GLU A 23 -5.44 0.32 -33.42
C GLU A 23 -6.36 -0.19 -32.31
N GLU A 24 -7.26 -1.13 -32.59
CA GLU A 24 -8.12 -1.75 -31.57
C GLU A 24 -7.29 -2.55 -30.56
N SER A 25 -6.27 -3.28 -31.00
CA SER A 25 -5.37 -4.01 -30.10
C SER A 25 -4.54 -3.08 -29.23
N GLN A 26 -4.07 -1.95 -29.77
CA GLN A 26 -3.33 -0.93 -29.01
C GLN A 26 -4.24 -0.21 -28.02
N ALA A 27 -5.46 0.13 -28.41
CA ALA A 27 -6.46 0.72 -27.52
C ALA A 27 -6.86 -0.25 -26.39
N ALA A 28 -7.08 -1.53 -26.70
CA ALA A 28 -7.37 -2.56 -25.72
C ALA A 28 -6.19 -2.82 -24.78
N MET A 29 -4.96 -2.83 -25.29
CA MET A 29 -3.75 -2.98 -24.47
C MET A 29 -3.54 -1.77 -23.56
N GLY A 30 -3.78 -0.55 -24.06
CA GLY A 30 -3.75 0.68 -23.28
C GLY A 30 -4.80 0.71 -22.17
N LEU A 31 -6.02 0.26 -22.46
CA LEU A 31 -7.10 0.16 -21.49
C LEU A 31 -6.82 -0.90 -20.42
N MET A 32 -6.34 -2.10 -20.83
CA MET A 32 -5.93 -3.15 -19.89
C MET A 32 -4.77 -2.70 -18.99
N PHE A 33 -3.76 -2.04 -19.55
CA PHE A 33 -2.65 -1.48 -18.78
C PHE A 33 -3.14 -0.39 -17.82
N GLY A 34 -4.03 0.49 -18.28
CA GLY A 34 -4.66 1.51 -17.45
C GLY A 34 -5.40 0.91 -16.25
N ILE A 35 -6.28 -0.07 -16.49
CA ILE A 35 -7.04 -0.76 -15.43
C ILE A 35 -6.09 -1.48 -14.47
N ALA A 36 -5.11 -2.23 -14.99
CA ALA A 36 -4.14 -2.93 -14.16
C ALA A 36 -3.33 -1.97 -13.27
N SER A 37 -2.91 -0.82 -13.82
CA SER A 37 -2.19 0.21 -13.07
C SER A 37 -3.04 0.83 -11.97
N LEU A 38 -4.34 1.07 -12.24
CA LEU A 38 -5.28 1.61 -11.28
C LEU A 38 -5.56 0.61 -10.14
N LEU A 39 -5.73 -0.67 -10.47
CA LEU A 39 -5.88 -1.73 -9.48
C LEU A 39 -4.62 -1.85 -8.61
N PHE A 40 -3.44 -1.81 -9.21
CA PHE A 40 -2.19 -1.86 -8.47
C PHE A 40 -2.01 -0.64 -7.56
N PHE A 41 -2.41 0.55 -8.04
CA PHE A 41 -2.41 1.76 -7.23
C PHE A 41 -3.40 1.68 -6.06
N ALA A 42 -4.62 1.21 -6.29
CA ALA A 42 -5.63 1.02 -5.25
C ALA A 42 -5.15 0.01 -4.20
N LEU A 43 -4.61 -1.13 -4.65
CA LEU A 43 -4.06 -2.16 -3.78
C LEU A 43 -2.90 -1.63 -2.93
N LYS A 44 -2.02 -0.83 -3.53
CA LYS A 44 -0.94 -0.13 -2.83
C LYS A 44 -1.50 0.83 -1.76
N MET A 45 -2.50 1.63 -2.09
CA MET A 45 -3.13 2.54 -1.14
C MET A 45 -3.81 1.78 0.00
N CYS A 46 -4.52 0.70 -0.28
CA CYS A 46 -5.11 -0.17 0.73
C CYS A 46 -4.06 -0.81 1.64
N ALA A 47 -2.94 -1.29 1.10
CA ALA A 47 -1.86 -1.87 1.90
C ALA A 47 -1.19 -0.83 2.83
N ILE A 48 -1.00 0.39 2.34
CA ILE A 48 -0.35 1.47 3.11
C ILE A 48 -1.30 2.07 4.14
N PHE A 49 -2.53 2.43 3.73
CA PHE A 49 -3.46 3.20 4.57
C PHE A 49 -4.48 2.32 5.27
N GLY A 50 -4.87 1.20 4.67
CA GLY A 50 -6.02 0.41 5.10
C GLY A 50 -5.91 -0.12 6.52
N ILE A 51 -4.73 -0.61 6.92
CA ILE A 51 -4.55 -1.15 8.28
C ILE A 51 -4.57 -0.07 9.35
N TYR A 52 -4.01 1.12 9.07
CA TYR A 52 -4.05 2.25 10.00
C TYR A 52 -5.42 2.89 10.05
N PHE A 53 -6.11 2.90 8.91
CA PHE A 53 -7.50 3.33 8.84
C PHE A 53 -8.41 2.41 9.64
N TYR A 54 -8.23 1.10 9.51
CA TYR A 54 -8.95 0.12 10.31
C TYR A 54 -8.64 0.27 11.81
N ALA A 55 -7.37 0.45 12.18
CA ALA A 55 -6.99 0.71 13.57
C ALA A 55 -7.62 2.00 14.12
N GLY A 56 -7.60 3.08 13.33
CA GLY A 56 -8.26 4.34 13.67
C GLY A 56 -9.77 4.19 13.80
N PHE A 57 -10.40 3.37 12.96
CA PHE A 57 -11.83 3.08 13.01
C PHE A 57 -12.22 2.32 14.29
N ILE A 58 -11.48 1.26 14.64
CA ILE A 58 -11.69 0.52 15.89
C ILE A 58 -11.50 1.43 17.11
N LEU A 59 -10.46 2.27 17.11
CA LEU A 59 -10.22 3.23 18.19
C LEU A 59 -11.36 4.24 18.31
N SER A 60 -11.92 4.67 17.18
CA SER A 60 -13.06 5.60 17.13
C SER A 60 -14.35 4.98 17.69
N GLN A 61 -14.62 3.71 17.36
CA GLN A 61 -15.78 2.99 17.90
C GLN A 61 -15.68 2.81 19.41
N ASN A 62 -14.51 2.40 19.92
CA ASN A 62 -14.30 2.23 21.36
C ASN A 62 -14.44 3.54 22.14
N LEU A 63 -14.12 4.69 21.53
CA LEU A 63 -14.16 5.99 22.21
C LEU A 63 -15.56 6.64 22.20
N LEU A 64 -16.34 6.50 21.11
CA LEU A 64 -17.64 7.15 20.96
C LEU A 64 -18.86 6.25 21.27
N GLY A 65 -18.67 4.94 21.43
CA GLY A 65 -19.75 4.00 21.63
C GLY A 65 -20.64 3.80 20.39
N GLU A 66 -21.41 2.73 20.37
CA GLU A 66 -22.20 2.28 19.20
C GLU A 66 -23.33 3.25 18.80
N GLU A 67 -23.72 4.15 19.69
CA GLU A 67 -24.87 5.07 19.55
C GLU A 67 -24.56 6.34 18.71
N THR A 68 -23.32 6.53 18.26
CA THR A 68 -22.91 7.77 17.59
C THR A 68 -23.11 7.72 16.06
N SER A 69 -23.46 8.87 15.46
CA SER A 69 -23.60 9.02 14.02
C SER A 69 -22.36 8.56 13.23
N GLN A 70 -22.59 7.77 12.18
CA GLN A 70 -21.57 7.15 11.33
C GLN A 70 -20.53 8.15 10.79
N SER A 71 -20.93 9.38 10.49
CA SER A 71 -20.04 10.44 10.01
C SER A 71 -19.02 10.90 11.04
N ARG A 72 -19.35 10.89 12.34
CA ARG A 72 -18.42 11.25 13.42
C ARG A 72 -17.38 10.17 13.63
N ILE A 73 -17.79 8.90 13.61
CA ILE A 73 -16.88 7.75 13.71
C ILE A 73 -15.88 7.79 12.54
N LEU A 74 -16.37 8.05 11.32
CA LEU A 74 -15.51 8.15 10.14
C LEU A 74 -14.53 9.34 10.23
N GLY A 75 -15.00 10.50 10.65
CA GLY A 75 -14.15 11.69 10.83
C GLY A 75 -13.05 11.45 11.88
N LEU A 76 -13.38 10.79 12.99
CA LEU A 76 -12.43 10.46 14.04
C LEU A 76 -11.43 9.37 13.59
N ALA A 77 -11.89 8.40 12.78
CA ALA A 77 -11.04 7.37 12.21
C ALA A 77 -9.97 7.99 11.29
N LEU A 78 -10.37 8.94 10.44
CA LEU A 78 -9.46 9.71 9.59
C LEU A 78 -8.46 10.53 10.42
N LEU A 79 -8.93 11.17 11.50
CA LEU A 79 -8.07 11.93 12.40
C LEU A 79 -7.03 11.03 13.08
N PHE A 80 -7.42 9.88 13.61
CA PHE A 80 -6.48 8.92 14.22
C PHE A 80 -5.49 8.37 13.21
N THR A 81 -5.96 8.03 12.00
CA THR A 81 -5.09 7.58 10.92
C THR A 81 -4.04 8.65 10.59
N TYR A 82 -4.46 9.90 10.47
CA TYR A 82 -3.57 11.04 10.25
C TYR A 82 -2.54 11.20 11.37
N LEU A 83 -2.95 11.08 12.64
CA LEU A 83 -2.03 11.14 13.78
C LEU A 83 -1.00 10.00 13.75
N ILE A 84 -1.42 8.78 13.46
CA ILE A 84 -0.50 7.64 13.31
C ILE A 84 0.54 7.94 12.23
N PHE A 85 0.11 8.44 11.07
CA PHE A 85 1.03 8.84 10.01
C PHE A 85 1.96 9.96 10.43
N CYS A 86 1.48 10.98 11.15
CA CYS A 86 2.35 12.03 11.70
C CYS A 86 3.46 11.43 12.57
N ILE A 87 3.11 10.52 13.49
CA ILE A 87 4.10 9.85 14.36
C ILE A 87 5.13 9.07 13.53
N ILE A 88 4.70 8.32 12.52
CA ILE A 88 5.60 7.56 11.62
C ILE A 88 6.57 8.49 10.89
N TYR A 89 6.09 9.60 10.32
CA TYR A 89 6.93 10.54 9.58
C TYR A 89 7.82 11.39 10.50
N PHE A 90 7.38 11.66 11.74
CA PHE A 90 8.21 12.24 12.78
C PHE A 90 9.42 11.34 13.08
N PHE A 91 9.18 10.05 13.35
CA PHE A 91 10.27 9.10 13.57
C PHE A 91 11.18 8.97 12.35
N LYS A 92 10.63 9.00 11.14
CA LYS A 92 11.44 9.05 9.90
C LYS A 92 12.38 10.26 9.89
N GLY A 93 11.90 11.45 10.26
CA GLY A 93 12.73 12.64 10.42
C GLY A 93 13.84 12.47 11.45
N THR A 94 13.50 11.90 12.61
CA THR A 94 14.44 11.60 13.71
C THR A 94 15.53 10.62 13.29
N VAL A 95 15.20 9.57 12.54
CA VAL A 95 16.17 8.59 12.00
C VAL A 95 17.20 9.28 11.12
N ILE A 96 16.76 10.20 10.27
CA ILE A 96 17.62 10.89 9.31
C ILE A 96 18.54 11.88 10.04
N GLY A 97 18.02 12.69 10.97
CA GLY A 97 18.85 13.64 11.72
C GLY A 97 19.87 12.95 12.63
N LEU A 98 19.46 11.90 13.35
CA LEU A 98 20.37 11.12 14.19
C LEU A 98 21.47 10.42 13.36
N ARG A 99 21.13 9.97 12.13
CA ARG A 99 22.13 9.41 11.21
C ARG A 99 23.11 10.48 10.73
N ALA A 100 22.66 11.69 10.44
CA ALA A 100 23.55 12.79 10.06
C ALA A 100 24.58 13.11 11.17
N LYS A 101 24.21 12.89 12.44
CA LYS A 101 25.09 13.05 13.61
C LYS A 101 25.97 11.82 13.92
N ASN A 102 25.94 10.79 13.07
CA ASN A 102 26.64 9.51 13.25
C ASN A 102 26.33 8.78 14.58
N ASN A 103 25.17 9.07 15.19
CA ASN A 103 24.76 8.50 16.47
C ASN A 103 23.96 7.21 16.27
N LYS A 104 24.44 6.08 16.79
CA LYS A 104 23.80 4.75 16.66
C LYS A 104 22.36 4.68 17.21
N LEU A 105 21.92 5.66 18.01
CA LEU A 105 20.54 5.76 18.49
C LEU A 105 19.50 5.86 17.36
N TRP A 106 19.88 6.19 16.12
CA TRP A 106 18.97 6.19 14.97
C TRP A 106 18.31 4.83 14.70
N ILE A 107 18.93 3.73 15.13
CA ILE A 107 18.40 2.37 14.95
C ILE A 107 17.09 2.15 15.70
N LEU A 108 16.89 2.81 16.84
CA LEU A 108 15.71 2.61 17.68
C LEU A 108 14.43 3.12 17.01
N PRO A 109 14.31 4.41 16.61
CA PRO A 109 13.13 4.88 15.87
C PRO A 109 13.00 4.19 14.51
N TRP A 110 14.11 3.78 13.87
CA TRP A 110 14.06 3.02 12.63
C TRP A 110 13.43 1.64 12.81
N ALA A 111 13.86 0.89 13.83
CA ALA A 111 13.32 -0.44 14.14
C ALA A 111 11.83 -0.35 14.51
N LEU A 112 11.44 0.68 15.26
CA LEU A 112 10.04 0.93 15.60
C LEU A 112 9.20 1.21 14.35
N CYS A 113 9.68 2.06 13.44
CA CYS A 113 9.01 2.28 12.15
C CYS A 113 8.89 1.01 11.31
N VAL A 114 9.94 0.20 11.21
CA VAL A 114 9.90 -1.07 10.46
C VAL A 114 8.92 -2.05 11.09
N LEU A 115 8.89 -2.15 12.43
CA LEU A 115 7.98 -3.04 13.13
C LEU A 115 6.52 -2.63 12.85
N ILE A 116 6.20 -1.35 13.03
CA ILE A 116 4.82 -0.86 12.87
C ILE A 116 4.39 -0.80 11.39
N CYS A 117 5.30 -0.49 10.47
CA CYS A 117 4.98 -0.23 9.05
C CYS A 117 5.23 -1.38 8.09
N CYS A 118 6.10 -2.31 8.45
CA CYS A 118 6.39 -3.46 7.60
C CYS A 118 5.87 -4.75 8.23
N ILE A 119 6.09 -4.96 9.52
CA ILE A 119 5.74 -6.23 10.18
C ILE A 119 4.23 -6.35 10.43
N ILE A 120 3.59 -5.33 11.01
CA ILE A 120 2.14 -5.40 11.31
C ILE A 120 1.31 -5.65 10.02
N PRO A 121 1.50 -4.90 8.91
CA PRO A 121 0.76 -5.18 7.68
C PRO A 121 1.09 -6.56 7.08
N ALA A 122 2.35 -6.99 7.16
CA ALA A 122 2.76 -8.31 6.66
C ALA A 122 2.12 -9.46 7.45
N ILE A 123 1.91 -9.30 8.77
CA ILE A 123 1.16 -10.29 9.57
C ILE A 123 -0.29 -10.39 9.08
N VAL A 124 -0.94 -9.27 8.79
CA VAL A 124 -2.32 -9.29 8.28
C VAL A 124 -2.40 -9.98 6.92
N VAL A 125 -1.45 -9.70 6.02
CA VAL A 125 -1.38 -10.42 4.73
C VAL A 125 -1.14 -11.91 4.96
N LYS A 126 -0.26 -12.29 5.88
CA LYS A 126 -0.04 -13.69 6.26
C LYS A 126 -1.33 -14.37 6.75
N THR A 127 -2.12 -13.69 7.60
CA THR A 127 -3.39 -14.25 8.09
C THR A 127 -4.43 -14.38 6.99
N VAL A 128 -4.50 -13.41 6.07
CA VAL A 128 -5.39 -13.49 4.91
C VAL A 128 -5.00 -14.64 4.00
N VAL A 129 -3.71 -14.77 3.66
CA VAL A 129 -3.20 -15.90 2.87
C VAL A 129 -3.47 -17.23 3.57
N SER A 130 -3.28 -17.29 4.89
CA SER A 130 -3.59 -18.48 5.68
C SER A 130 -5.07 -18.86 5.65
N SER A 131 -5.98 -17.89 5.61
CA SER A 131 -7.42 -18.15 5.55
C SER A 131 -7.90 -18.68 4.20
N MET A 132 -7.06 -18.62 3.16
CA MET A 132 -7.36 -19.21 1.85
C MET A 132 -7.11 -20.72 1.80
N PHE A 133 -6.48 -21.30 2.84
CA PHE A 133 -6.20 -22.73 2.94
C PHE A 133 -7.10 -23.40 3.97
N ASP A 134 -7.66 -24.56 3.61
CA ASP A 134 -8.45 -25.38 4.52
C ASP A 134 -7.59 -25.91 5.68
N TYR A 135 -8.23 -26.14 6.83
CA TYR A 135 -7.58 -26.62 8.06
C TYR A 135 -6.74 -27.90 7.87
N GLY A 136 -7.09 -28.74 6.89
CA GLY A 136 -6.35 -29.97 6.57
C GLY A 136 -5.02 -29.76 5.83
N GLU A 137 -4.84 -28.65 5.13
CA GLU A 137 -3.62 -28.34 4.35
C GLU A 137 -2.63 -27.44 5.11
N GLN A 138 -3.02 -26.91 6.27
CA GLN A 138 -2.24 -25.97 7.10
C GLN A 138 -0.95 -26.56 7.73
N GLN A 139 -0.62 -27.82 7.45
CA GLN A 139 0.59 -28.48 7.93
C GLN A 139 1.59 -28.84 6.81
N GLY A 140 1.20 -28.61 5.54
CA GLY A 140 2.08 -28.90 4.41
C GLY A 140 3.27 -27.94 4.33
N ALA A 141 4.42 -28.43 3.88
CA ALA A 141 5.60 -27.59 3.61
C ALA A 141 5.28 -26.46 2.60
N PHE A 142 4.34 -26.71 1.68
CA PHE A 142 3.85 -25.72 0.72
C PHE A 142 3.09 -24.56 1.40
N TYR A 143 2.22 -24.85 2.35
CA TYR A 143 1.51 -23.83 3.14
C TYR A 143 2.49 -22.96 3.94
N ILE A 144 3.46 -23.58 4.62
CA ILE A 144 4.48 -22.86 5.39
C ILE A 144 5.30 -21.96 4.44
N GLY A 145 5.74 -22.50 3.31
CA GLY A 145 6.49 -21.74 2.31
C GLY A 145 5.72 -20.54 1.77
N LEU A 146 4.44 -20.73 1.43
CA LEU A 146 3.61 -19.69 0.82
C LEU A 146 3.21 -18.59 1.82
N THR A 147 2.83 -18.96 3.05
CA THR A 147 2.47 -17.98 4.10
C THR A 147 3.66 -17.16 4.57
N TRP A 148 4.82 -17.78 4.81
CA TRP A 148 6.04 -17.07 5.17
C TRP A 148 6.64 -16.31 3.99
N GLY A 149 6.54 -16.84 2.78
CA GLY A 149 6.90 -16.14 1.55
C GLY A 149 6.09 -14.85 1.38
N ALA A 150 4.76 -14.92 1.53
CA ALA A 150 3.89 -13.75 1.48
C ALA A 150 4.23 -12.71 2.55
N PHE A 151 4.55 -13.15 3.77
CA PHE A 151 5.00 -12.27 4.85
C PHE A 151 6.31 -11.52 4.47
N ILE A 152 7.33 -12.23 4.00
CA ILE A 152 8.62 -11.65 3.64
C ILE A 152 8.45 -10.69 2.45
N LEU A 153 7.75 -11.11 1.40
CA LEU A 153 7.49 -10.29 0.21
C LEU A 153 6.73 -9.03 0.56
N CYS A 154 5.67 -9.12 1.38
CA CYS A 154 4.91 -7.97 1.82
C CYS A 154 5.77 -7.01 2.66
N SER A 155 6.55 -7.52 3.61
CA SER A 155 7.44 -6.71 4.45
C SER A 155 8.48 -5.94 3.62
N LEU A 156 9.11 -6.62 2.64
CA LEU A 156 10.07 -6.00 1.73
C LEU A 156 9.41 -4.95 0.82
N TYR A 157 8.22 -5.26 0.29
CA TYR A 157 7.45 -4.32 -0.53
C TYR A 157 7.09 -3.05 0.25
N MET A 158 6.58 -3.19 1.47
CA MET A 158 6.26 -2.07 2.36
C MET A 158 7.50 -1.26 2.71
N TYR A 159 8.62 -1.91 3.04
CA TYR A 159 9.89 -1.23 3.29
C TYR A 159 10.35 -0.39 2.08
N GLY A 160 10.20 -0.95 0.87
CA GLY A 160 10.51 -0.27 -0.39
C GLY A 160 9.63 0.94 -0.69
N ILE A 161 8.38 0.96 -0.21
CA ILE A 161 7.48 2.11 -0.33
C ILE A 161 7.86 3.23 0.64
N TYR A 162 8.05 2.90 1.93
CA TYR A 162 8.29 3.93 2.95
C TYR A 162 9.68 4.55 2.85
N GLN A 163 10.66 3.81 2.31
CA GLN A 163 12.05 4.21 2.14
C GLN A 163 12.55 5.07 3.32
N PHE A 164 12.59 4.48 4.52
CA PHE A 164 12.91 5.20 5.76
C PHE A 164 14.29 5.88 5.78
N LYS A 165 15.13 5.62 4.77
CA LYS A 165 16.48 6.16 4.62
C LYS A 165 16.57 7.38 3.69
N THR A 166 15.53 7.69 2.90
CA THR A 166 15.52 8.80 1.93
C THR A 166 14.60 9.94 2.38
N HIS A 167 14.93 11.16 1.97
CA HIS A 167 14.19 12.40 2.27
C HIS A 167 12.85 12.54 1.51
N ALA A 168 12.14 11.44 1.28
CA ALA A 168 10.83 11.47 0.65
C ALA A 168 9.74 11.58 1.73
N ALA A 169 9.07 12.74 1.82
CA ALA A 169 7.92 12.95 2.68
C ALA A 169 6.78 13.65 1.89
N PRO A 170 5.53 13.21 2.00
CA PRO A 170 4.39 13.85 1.36
C PRO A 170 4.11 15.22 2.03
N ARG A 171 3.70 16.21 1.24
CA ARG A 171 3.54 17.62 1.68
C ARG A 171 2.66 17.76 2.93
N ILE A 172 1.60 16.96 3.04
CA ILE A 172 0.64 16.99 4.15
C ILE A 172 1.30 16.62 5.48
N LEU A 173 2.32 15.76 5.46
CA LEU A 173 3.02 15.24 6.65
C LEU A 173 4.42 15.86 6.83
N TYR A 174 4.80 16.78 5.95
CA TYR A 174 6.13 17.38 5.94
C TYR A 174 6.43 18.15 7.22
N TRP A 175 5.44 18.81 7.82
CA TRP A 175 5.63 19.55 9.06
C TRP A 175 6.09 18.63 10.21
N SER A 176 5.50 17.44 10.32
CA SER A 176 5.82 16.46 11.36
C SER A 176 7.21 15.85 11.11
N TYR A 177 7.51 15.54 9.85
CA TYR A 177 8.85 15.13 9.42
C TYR A 177 9.92 16.18 9.75
N ALA A 178 9.67 17.45 9.43
CA ALA A 178 10.60 18.55 9.70
C ALA A 178 10.81 18.77 11.21
N LEU A 179 9.78 18.56 12.02
CA LEU A 179 9.88 18.61 13.47
C LEU A 179 10.79 17.49 14.00
N GLY A 180 10.63 16.26 13.51
CA GLY A 180 11.52 15.14 13.86
C GLY A 180 12.97 15.36 13.44
N LEU A 181 13.18 15.93 12.25
CA LEU A 181 14.50 16.29 11.77
C LEU A 181 15.16 17.38 12.64
N ARG A 182 14.41 18.43 13.01
CA ARG A 182 14.91 19.52 13.86
C ARG A 182 15.30 19.07 15.27
N VAL A 183 14.54 18.15 15.85
CA VAL A 183 14.82 17.61 17.19
C VAL A 183 16.08 16.73 17.20
N SER A 184 16.46 16.17 16.05
CA SER A 184 17.53 15.16 15.95
C SER A 184 18.85 15.65 15.35
N LEU A 185 18.87 16.83 14.72
CA LEU A 185 20.08 17.56 14.34
C LEU A 185 20.79 18.09 15.61
#